data_AF-A4CCZ5-F1
#
_entry.id   AF-A4CCZ5-F1
#
_cell.length_a   1.000
_cell.length_b   1.000
_cell.length_c   1.000
_cell.angle_alpha   90.00
_cell.angle_beta   90.00
_cell.angle_gamma   90.00
#
_symmetry.space_group_name_H-M   'P 1'
#
loop_
_entity.id
_entity.type
_entity.pdbx_description
1 polymer ?
#
loop_
_entity_poly.entity_id
_entity_poly.type
_entity_poly.pdbx_seq_one_letter_code
_entity_poly.pdbx_strand_id
1 'polypeptide(L)'
;MLSKYVSALAMCGLLVLSPFTYADLSSVPKPDNLDIRMQLDDEYPMILTGFVRLNAQQVLNFYFDKLGDPTNMVEEIGRQTLFFKQSNETIKISVYQQNDWTEISIMVTQ
;
A
#
# COMPACT_ATOMS: atom_id res chain seq x y z
N MET A 1 28.62 60.96 5.10
CA MET A 1 27.21 60.56 4.86
C MET A 1 27.22 59.29 4.01
N LEU A 2 26.77 58.19 4.61
CA LEU A 2 26.59 56.88 4.00
C LEU A 2 25.46 56.93 2.96
N SER A 3 25.64 56.32 1.79
CA SER A 3 24.51 55.72 1.08
C SER A 3 24.96 54.43 0.41
N LYS A 4 24.45 53.33 0.95
CA LYS A 4 24.70 51.96 0.57
C LYS A 4 23.74 51.62 -0.57
N TYR A 5 24.25 51.32 -1.76
CA TYR A 5 23.46 50.67 -2.80
C TYR A 5 23.46 49.17 -2.53
N VAL A 6 22.42 48.72 -1.85
CA VAL A 6 22.11 47.31 -1.61
C VAL A 6 21.53 46.75 -2.91
N SER A 7 22.32 45.98 -3.65
CA SER A 7 21.83 45.17 -4.76
C SER A 7 20.96 44.05 -4.20
N ALA A 8 19.64 44.19 -4.31
CA ALA A 8 18.69 43.12 -4.03
C ALA A 8 18.78 42.08 -5.15
N LEU A 9 19.52 40.98 -4.89
CA LEU A 9 19.48 39.79 -5.73
C LEU A 9 18.07 39.17 -5.59
N ALA A 10 17.27 39.27 -6.64
CA ALA A 10 16.01 38.54 -6.78
C ALA A 10 16.34 37.04 -6.97
N MET A 11 16.30 36.28 -5.87
CA MET A 11 16.42 34.83 -5.90
C MET A 11 15.06 34.26 -6.27
N CYS A 12 14.83 34.04 -7.57
CA CYS A 12 13.65 33.33 -8.07
C CYS A 12 13.61 31.91 -7.48
N GLY A 13 12.59 31.64 -6.67
CA GLY A 13 12.33 30.32 -6.12
C GLY A 13 11.90 29.35 -7.22
N LEU A 14 12.64 28.27 -7.40
CA LEU A 14 12.09 27.05 -7.98
C LEU A 14 11.39 26.28 -6.86
N LEU A 15 10.07 26.46 -6.74
CA LEU A 15 9.22 25.49 -6.07
C LEU A 15 9.07 24.31 -7.03
N VAL A 16 9.90 23.29 -6.84
CA VAL A 16 9.76 22.02 -7.52
C VAL A 16 8.49 21.37 -6.96
N LEU A 17 7.39 21.45 -7.72
CA LEU A 17 6.20 20.67 -7.44
C LEU A 17 6.56 19.21 -7.74
N SER A 18 6.94 18.47 -6.70
CA SER A 18 7.03 17.02 -6.78
C SER A 18 5.67 16.49 -7.22
N PRO A 19 5.59 15.57 -8.21
CA PRO A 19 4.36 14.84 -8.41
C PRO A 19 4.12 14.02 -7.13
N PHE A 20 3.10 14.38 -6.35
CA PHE A 20 2.53 13.47 -5.40
C PHE A 20 1.96 12.32 -6.23
N THR A 21 2.69 11.21 -6.30
CA THR A 21 2.07 9.95 -6.72
C THR A 21 1.00 9.66 -5.67
N TYR A 22 -0.19 9.22 -6.07
CA TYR A 22 -1.19 8.75 -5.12
C TYR A 22 -1.02 7.24 -4.99
N ALA A 23 -1.33 6.69 -3.81
CA ALA A 23 -1.41 5.26 -3.67
C ALA A 23 -2.69 4.79 -4.38
N ASP A 24 -2.71 3.59 -4.98
CA ASP A 24 -3.88 3.05 -5.70
C ASP A 24 -4.30 1.64 -5.23
N LEU A 25 -5.50 1.46 -4.67
CA LEU A 25 -6.05 0.15 -4.28
C LEU A 25 -6.59 -0.68 -5.48
N SER A 26 -6.77 -0.06 -6.64
CA SER A 26 -7.21 -0.74 -7.86
C SER A 26 -6.07 -1.55 -8.50
N SER A 27 -4.81 -1.19 -8.22
CA SER A 27 -3.62 -1.90 -8.70
C SER A 27 -3.38 -3.23 -7.98
N VAL A 28 -3.91 -3.40 -6.76
CA VAL A 28 -3.71 -4.62 -5.98
C VAL A 28 -4.71 -5.70 -6.41
N PRO A 29 -4.24 -6.89 -6.86
CA PRO A 29 -5.10 -7.99 -7.28
C PRO A 29 -5.93 -8.50 -6.10
N LYS A 30 -7.17 -8.88 -6.37
CA LYS A 30 -8.12 -9.40 -5.38
C LYS A 30 -8.62 -10.76 -5.85
N PRO A 31 -8.77 -11.76 -4.97
CA PRO A 31 -9.46 -12.99 -5.32
C PRO A 31 -10.89 -12.68 -5.82
N ASP A 32 -11.35 -13.37 -6.86
CA ASP A 32 -12.64 -13.07 -7.51
C ASP A 32 -13.85 -13.14 -6.57
N ASN A 33 -13.74 -13.92 -5.49
CA ASN A 33 -14.78 -14.14 -4.48
C ASN A 33 -14.50 -13.43 -3.16
N LEU A 34 -13.70 -12.35 -3.19
CA LEU A 34 -13.46 -11.50 -2.01
C LEU A 34 -14.72 -10.73 -1.65
N ASP A 35 -15.29 -11.07 -0.49
CA ASP A 35 -16.41 -10.35 0.11
C ASP A 35 -15.87 -9.18 0.95
N ILE A 36 -15.83 -7.99 0.34
CA ILE A 36 -15.29 -6.76 0.93
C ILE A 36 -16.20 -6.29 2.06
N ARG A 37 -15.63 -6.08 3.25
CA ARG A 37 -16.35 -5.61 4.45
C ARG A 37 -16.02 -4.18 4.83
N MET A 38 -14.82 -3.73 4.46
CA MET A 38 -14.36 -2.36 4.71
C MET A 38 -13.45 -1.95 3.57
N GLN A 39 -13.65 -0.74 3.07
CA GLN A 39 -12.79 -0.09 2.08
C GLN A 39 -12.72 1.40 2.42
N LEU A 40 -11.50 1.89 2.60
CA LEU A 40 -11.15 3.30 2.76
C LEU A 40 -10.11 3.59 1.68
N ASP A 41 -10.53 4.21 0.58
CA ASP A 41 -9.73 4.46 -0.62
C ASP A 41 -9.64 5.94 -1.00
N ASP A 42 -10.24 6.81 -0.19
CA ASP A 42 -10.22 8.27 -0.30
C ASP A 42 -9.24 8.94 0.69
N GLU A 43 -8.76 8.21 1.70
CA GLU A 43 -7.83 8.68 2.71
C GLU A 43 -6.59 7.77 2.84
N TYR A 44 -5.46 8.38 3.24
CA TYR A 44 -4.20 7.68 3.47
C TYR A 44 -4.05 7.23 4.94
N PRO A 45 -3.60 6.00 5.23
CA PRO A 45 -3.34 4.92 4.28
C PRO A 45 -4.64 4.32 3.76
N MET A 46 -4.62 3.86 2.51
CA MET A 46 -5.78 3.18 1.98
C MET A 46 -5.82 1.75 2.49
N ILE A 47 -7.01 1.30 2.87
CA ILE A 47 -7.24 0.02 3.51
C ILE A 47 -8.41 -0.68 2.84
N LEU A 48 -8.24 -1.96 2.56
CA LEU A 48 -9.33 -2.86 2.18
C LEU A 48 -9.26 -4.10 3.04
N THR A 49 -10.38 -4.47 3.65
CA THR A 49 -10.50 -5.72 4.40
C THR A 49 -11.73 -6.49 3.94
N GLY A 50 -11.57 -7.80 3.77
CA GLY A 50 -12.65 -8.70 3.37
C GLY A 50 -12.34 -10.16 3.70
N PHE A 51 -13.24 -11.04 3.27
CA PHE A 51 -13.14 -12.48 3.51
C PHE A 51 -13.25 -13.28 2.21
N VAL A 52 -12.53 -14.39 2.15
CA VAL A 52 -12.63 -15.39 1.07
C VAL A 52 -12.85 -16.78 1.63
N ARG A 53 -13.39 -17.69 0.81
CA ARG A 53 -13.54 -19.12 1.13
C ARG A 53 -12.30 -19.98 0.81
N LEU A 54 -11.27 -19.35 0.27
CA LEU A 54 -9.97 -19.99 0.09
C LEU A 54 -9.35 -20.23 1.47
N ASN A 55 -8.46 -21.21 1.57
CA ASN A 55 -7.59 -21.32 2.75
C ASN A 55 -6.38 -20.38 2.63
N ALA A 56 -5.70 -20.12 3.75
CA ALA A 56 -4.57 -19.18 3.81
C ALA A 56 -3.48 -19.50 2.77
N GLN A 57 -3.13 -20.78 2.58
CA GLN A 57 -2.11 -21.16 1.60
C GLN A 57 -2.55 -20.83 0.16
N GLN A 58 -3.81 -21.04 -0.18
CA GLN A 58 -4.36 -20.66 -1.48
C GLN A 58 -4.35 -19.14 -1.68
N VAL A 59 -4.62 -18.37 -0.62
CA VAL A 59 -4.54 -16.90 -0.66
C VAL A 59 -3.09 -16.44 -0.82
N LEU A 60 -2.14 -17.04 -0.10
CA LEU A 60 -0.72 -16.76 -0.27
C LEU A 60 -0.26 -17.03 -1.71
N ASN A 61 -0.59 -18.21 -2.23
CA ASN A 61 -0.23 -18.60 -3.60
C ASN A 61 -0.85 -17.64 -4.62
N PHE A 62 -2.09 -17.21 -4.43
CA PHE A 62 -2.70 -16.19 -5.28
C PHE A 62 -1.87 -14.90 -5.33
N TYR A 63 -1.39 -14.42 -4.18
CA TYR A 63 -0.55 -13.21 -4.16
C TYR A 63 0.83 -13.44 -4.75
N PHE A 64 1.45 -14.59 -4.51
CA PHE A 64 2.73 -14.95 -5.13
C PHE A 64 2.62 -15.04 -6.65
N ASP A 65 1.55 -15.64 -7.17
CA ASP A 65 1.32 -15.77 -8.61
C ASP A 65 1.07 -14.42 -9.30
N LYS A 66 0.46 -13.47 -8.59
CA LYS A 66 0.08 -12.17 -9.16
C LYS A 66 1.12 -11.07 -8.96
N LEU A 67 1.83 -11.10 -7.84
CA LEU A 67 2.75 -10.03 -7.42
C LEU A 67 4.21 -10.47 -7.38
N GLY A 68 4.50 -11.77 -7.55
CA GLY A 68 5.82 -12.36 -7.37
C GLY A 68 6.14 -12.60 -5.89
N ASP A 69 7.42 -12.80 -5.60
CA ASP A 69 7.87 -13.00 -4.22
C ASP A 69 7.79 -11.70 -3.41
N PRO A 70 7.31 -11.74 -2.16
CA PRO A 70 7.29 -10.58 -1.29
C PRO A 70 8.73 -10.17 -0.90
N THR A 71 8.94 -8.88 -0.66
CA THR A 71 10.22 -8.37 -0.15
C THR A 71 10.48 -8.81 1.29
N ASN A 72 9.40 -9.07 2.05
CA ASN A 72 9.44 -9.66 3.37
C ASN A 72 8.14 -10.41 3.67
N MET A 73 8.22 -11.44 4.51
CA MET A 73 7.07 -12.16 5.03
C MET A 73 7.26 -12.39 6.53
N VAL A 74 6.25 -12.02 7.31
CA VAL A 74 6.25 -12.17 8.78
C VAL A 74 5.01 -12.96 9.21
N GLU A 75 5.18 -13.84 10.19
CA GLU A 75 4.06 -14.54 10.83
C GLU A 75 3.99 -14.14 12.30
N GLU A 76 2.85 -13.58 12.71
CA GLU A 76 2.57 -13.18 14.09
C GLU A 76 1.19 -13.66 14.50
N ILE A 77 1.11 -14.46 15.57
CA ILE A 77 -0.15 -14.94 16.15
C ILE A 77 -1.06 -15.60 15.08
N GLY A 78 -0.46 -16.41 14.19
CA GLY A 78 -1.16 -17.12 13.11
C GLY A 78 -1.60 -16.25 11.93
N ARG A 79 -1.26 -14.95 11.92
CA ARG A 79 -1.48 -14.05 10.79
C ARG A 79 -0.20 -13.92 9.99
N GLN A 80 -0.27 -14.24 8.71
CA GLN A 80 0.82 -14.09 7.76
C GLN A 80 0.71 -12.73 7.08
N THR A 81 1.77 -11.94 7.14
CA THR A 81 1.81 -10.60 6.54
C THR A 81 2.88 -10.55 5.47
N LEU A 82 2.45 -10.30 4.24
CA LEU A 82 3.28 -10.13 3.06
C LEU A 82 3.56 -8.64 2.85
N PHE A 83 4.82 -8.32 2.56
CA PHE A 83 5.24 -6.97 2.20
C PHE A 83 5.74 -6.99 0.76
N PHE A 84 5.19 -6.12 -0.07
CA PHE A 84 5.65 -5.91 -1.45
C PHE A 84 6.05 -4.45 -1.64
N LYS A 85 6.98 -4.23 -2.57
CA LYS A 85 7.34 -2.90 -3.03
C LYS A 85 7.15 -2.83 -4.53
N GLN A 86 6.21 -2.00 -4.98
CA GLN A 86 5.93 -1.79 -6.40
C GLN A 86 6.09 -0.31 -6.72
N SER A 87 7.07 0.05 -7.53
CA SER A 87 7.41 1.44 -7.83
C SER A 87 7.64 2.26 -6.56
N ASN A 88 6.72 3.19 -6.24
CA ASN A 88 6.75 4.05 -5.06
C ASN A 88 5.75 3.63 -3.97
N GLU A 89 5.09 2.48 -4.12
CA GLU A 89 4.10 1.99 -3.17
C GLU A 89 4.67 0.82 -2.35
N THR A 90 4.31 0.81 -1.07
CA THR A 90 4.45 -0.34 -0.20
C THR A 90 3.08 -0.97 -0.01
N ILE A 91 2.96 -2.24 -0.37
CA ILE A 91 1.72 -3.01 -0.23
C ILE A 91 1.92 -3.99 0.92
N LYS A 92 1.08 -3.89 1.95
CA LYS A 92 1.02 -4.84 3.05
C LYS A 92 -0.24 -5.66 2.94
N ILE A 93 -0.11 -6.97 2.88
CA ILE A 93 -1.23 -7.90 2.78
C ILE A 93 -1.17 -8.86 3.97
N SER A 94 -2.13 -8.73 4.88
CA SER A 94 -2.29 -9.65 6.00
C SER A 94 -3.34 -10.71 5.68
N VAL A 95 -2.97 -11.96 5.88
CA VAL A 95 -3.76 -13.17 5.62
C VAL A 95 -3.96 -13.89 6.95
N TYR A 96 -5.21 -14.14 7.32
CA TYR A 96 -5.53 -14.80 8.59
C TYR A 96 -6.64 -15.85 8.42
N GLN A 97 -6.31 -17.11 8.64
CA GLN A 97 -7.27 -18.21 8.56
C GLN A 97 -8.21 -18.21 9.77
N GLN A 98 -9.51 -18.24 9.52
CA GLN A 98 -10.56 -18.39 10.51
C GLN A 98 -11.55 -19.47 10.09
N ASN A 99 -11.38 -20.70 10.60
CA ASN A 99 -12.20 -21.86 10.26
C ASN A 99 -12.30 -22.05 8.73
N ASP A 100 -13.47 -21.82 8.15
CA ASP A 100 -13.77 -22.01 6.73
C ASP A 100 -13.61 -20.73 5.88
N TRP A 101 -12.97 -19.69 6.43
CA TRP A 101 -12.73 -18.43 5.75
C TRP A 101 -11.32 -17.93 6.00
N THR A 102 -10.80 -17.14 5.08
CA THR A 102 -9.58 -16.37 5.28
C THR A 102 -9.90 -14.89 5.22
N GLU A 103 -9.52 -14.16 6.27
CA GLU A 103 -9.52 -12.71 6.26
C GLU A 103 -8.32 -12.22 5.46
N ILE A 104 -8.57 -11.25 4.59
CA ILE A 104 -7.55 -10.55 3.81
C ILE A 104 -7.66 -9.07 4.18
N SER A 105 -6.57 -8.48 4.65
CA SER A 105 -6.45 -7.04 4.86
C SER A 105 -5.29 -6.50 4.04
N ILE A 106 -5.60 -5.59 3.13
CA ILE A 106 -4.68 -4.92 2.22
C ILE A 106 -4.53 -3.49 2.69
N MET A 107 -3.29 -3.03 2.81
CA MET A 107 -2.93 -1.65 3.07
C MET A 107 -1.92 -1.21 2.03
N VAL A 108 -2.17 -0.07 1.38
CA VAL A 108 -1.24 0.53 0.42
C VAL A 108 -0.76 1.87 0.98
N THR A 109 0.57 2.01 1.07
CA THR A 109 1.26 3.20 1.58
C THR A 109 2.33 3.68 0.58
N GLN A 110 2.89 4.87 0.79
CA GLN A 110 4.03 5.42 0.03
C GLN A 110 5.26 5.59 0.91
#